data_AF-A0A972UU29-F1
#
_entry.id   AF-A0A972UU29-F1
#
_cell.length_a   1.000
_cell.length_b   1.000
_cell.length_c   1.000
_cell.angle_alpha   90.00
_cell.angle_beta   90.00
_cell.angle_gamma   90.00
#
_symmetry.space_group_name_H-M   'P 1'
#
loop_
_entity.id
_entity.type
_entity.pdbx_description
1 polymer ?
#
loop_
_entity_poly.entity_id
_entity_poly.type
_entity_poly.pdbx_seq_one_letter_code
_entity_poly.pdbx_strand_id
1 'polypeptide(L)'
;MHRNLSDTEINTLKKQGCSSSEWAKIFIKDGASLKFFVNTRFTGSCKLGIFDKEIQVEQGIFKESGIYNSHLSDCTVGDNVFISNASAVSIYDIG
;
A
#
# COMPACT_ATOMS: atom_id res chain seq x y z
N MET A 1 -11.60 -0.29 -10.82
CA MET A 1 -11.45 -1.77 -10.83
C MET A 1 -10.14 -2.11 -10.15
N HIS A 2 -10.00 -3.29 -9.54
CA HIS A 2 -8.73 -3.75 -8.96
C HIS A 2 -8.12 -4.82 -9.87
N ARG A 3 -6.81 -4.75 -10.11
CA ARG A 3 -6.03 -5.68 -10.91
C ARG A 3 -4.82 -6.20 -10.16
N ASN A 4 -4.25 -7.29 -10.63
CA ASN A 4 -2.98 -7.79 -10.13
C ASN A 4 -1.82 -6.83 -10.46
N LEU A 5 -0.79 -6.87 -9.62
CA LEU A 5 0.49 -6.24 -9.90
C LEU A 5 1.15 -6.89 -11.12
N SER A 6 1.77 -6.05 -11.95
CA SER A 6 2.70 -6.49 -13.00
C SER A 6 4.08 -6.82 -12.42
N ASP A 7 4.90 -7.57 -13.17
CA ASP A 7 6.27 -7.88 -12.74
C ASP A 7 7.13 -6.63 -12.50
N THR A 8 6.93 -5.58 -13.31
CA THR A 8 7.61 -4.29 -13.13
C THR A 8 7.24 -3.61 -11.82
N GLU A 9 5.97 -3.71 -11.43
CA GLU A 9 5.45 -3.15 -10.18
C GLU A 9 5.93 -3.94 -8.96
N ILE A 10 5.91 -5.27 -9.05
CA ILE A 10 6.47 -6.16 -8.02
C ILE A 10 7.95 -5.87 -7.82
N ASN A 11 8.72 -5.71 -8.90
CA ASN A 11 10.15 -5.40 -8.80
C ASN A 11 10.41 -4.02 -8.19
N THR A 12 9.55 -3.05 -8.49
CA THR A 12 9.59 -1.70 -7.88
C THR A 12 9.35 -1.79 -6.38
N LEU A 13 8.29 -2.48 -5.96
CA LEU A 13 8.00 -2.74 -4.54
C LEU A 13 9.16 -3.47 -3.83
N LYS A 14 9.71 -4.52 -4.43
CA LYS A 14 10.88 -5.24 -3.88
C LYS A 14 12.09 -4.33 -3.68
N LYS A 15 12.39 -3.45 -4.64
CA LYS A 15 13.48 -2.46 -4.52
C LYS A 15 13.24 -1.45 -3.40
N GLN A 16 11.97 -1.14 -3.11
CA GLN A 16 11.58 -0.28 -2.01
C GLN A 16 11.55 -1.01 -0.65
N GLY A 17 12.03 -2.25 -0.59
CA GLY A 17 12.04 -3.07 0.63
C GLY A 17 10.70 -3.73 0.94
N CYS A 18 9.72 -3.64 0.05
CA CYS A 18 8.46 -4.34 0.24
C CYS A 18 8.61 -5.84 -0.05
N SER A 19 7.83 -6.64 0.67
CA SER A 19 7.86 -8.09 0.53
C SER A 19 6.46 -8.69 0.59
N SER A 20 6.26 -9.77 -0.15
CA SER A 20 5.06 -10.60 -0.05
C SER A 20 5.42 -12.03 -0.42
N SER A 21 4.79 -12.98 0.28
CA SER A 21 4.82 -14.39 -0.07
C SER A 21 3.88 -14.71 -1.24
N GLU A 22 2.87 -13.88 -1.48
CA GLU A 22 1.76 -14.16 -2.41
C GLU A 22 1.38 -12.91 -3.20
N TRP A 23 2.28 -12.38 -4.04
CA TRP A 23 2.03 -11.20 -4.88
C TRP A 23 0.77 -11.32 -5.75
N ALA A 24 0.37 -12.54 -6.12
CA ALA A 24 -0.86 -12.81 -6.85
C ALA A 24 -2.16 -12.49 -6.08
N LYS A 25 -2.08 -12.33 -4.75
CA LYS A 25 -3.19 -11.90 -3.88
C LYS A 25 -3.12 -10.42 -3.52
N ILE A 26 -2.19 -9.68 -4.12
CA ILE A 26 -2.08 -8.23 -3.94
C ILE A 26 -2.66 -7.56 -5.17
N PHE A 27 -3.67 -6.74 -4.93
CA PHE A 27 -4.43 -6.07 -5.98
C PHE A 27 -4.32 -4.57 -5.82
N ILE A 28 -4.20 -3.87 -6.95
CA ILE A 28 -4.11 -2.41 -7.01
C ILE A 28 -5.21 -1.86 -7.89
N LYS A 29 -5.68 -0.65 -7.59
CA LYS A 29 -6.63 0.05 -8.45
C LYS A 29 -5.94 0.55 -9.72
N ASP A 30 -6.67 0.60 -10.84
CA ASP A 30 -6.12 1.15 -12.08
C ASP A 30 -5.66 2.60 -11.89
N GLY A 31 -4.43 2.90 -12.31
CA GLY A 31 -3.79 4.21 -12.10
C GLY A 31 -3.11 4.38 -10.74
N ALA A 32 -3.06 3.35 -9.89
CA ALA A 32 -2.33 3.42 -8.63
C ALA A 32 -0.82 3.63 -8.85
N SER A 33 -0.24 4.57 -8.11
CA SER A 33 1.19 4.77 -8.03
C SER A 33 1.77 3.98 -6.85
N LEU A 34 2.79 3.16 -7.11
CA LEU A 34 3.48 2.37 -6.09
C LEU A 34 4.75 3.06 -5.55
N LYS A 35 4.96 4.32 -5.94
CA LYS A 35 6.14 5.11 -5.56
C LYS A 35 6.26 5.31 -4.04
N PHE A 36 5.13 5.34 -3.35
CA PHE A 36 5.03 5.70 -1.93
C PHE A 36 4.83 4.48 -1.02
N PHE A 37 5.38 3.34 -1.40
CA PHE A 37 5.38 2.11 -0.62
C PHE A 37 6.79 1.78 -0.19
N VAL A 38 7.09 1.77 1.10
CA VAL A 38 8.47 1.55 1.58
C VAL A 38 8.48 0.56 2.73
N ASN A 39 9.39 -0.42 2.67
CA ASN A 39 9.63 -1.39 3.74
C ASN A 39 8.32 -2.00 4.29
N THR A 40 7.42 -2.39 3.39
CA THR A 40 6.08 -2.85 3.74
C THR A 40 5.91 -4.32 3.42
N ARG A 41 5.40 -5.09 4.37
CA ARG A 41 5.10 -6.51 4.19
C ARG A 41 3.62 -6.68 3.86
N PHE A 42 3.33 -7.50 2.86
CA PHE A 42 1.97 -7.90 2.50
C PHE A 42 1.78 -9.40 2.65
N THR A 43 0.73 -9.78 3.36
CA THR A 43 0.30 -11.17 3.56
C THR A 43 -1.18 -11.32 3.16
N GLY A 44 -1.56 -12.47 2.63
CA GLY A 44 -2.95 -12.75 2.28
C GLY A 44 -3.47 -11.85 1.15
N SER A 45 -4.78 -11.59 1.16
CA SER A 45 -5.47 -10.81 0.13
C SER A 45 -5.49 -9.31 0.45
N CYS A 46 -4.57 -8.54 -0.12
CA CYS A 46 -4.57 -7.08 0.06
C CYS A 46 -5.08 -6.35 -1.18
N LYS A 47 -6.00 -5.41 -1.01
CA LYS A 47 -6.49 -4.52 -2.07
C LYS A 47 -6.06 -3.09 -1.78
N LEU A 48 -5.44 -2.43 -2.73
CA LEU A 48 -4.84 -1.11 -2.57
C LEU A 48 -5.46 -0.12 -3.56
N GLY A 49 -5.88 1.04 -3.05
CA GLY A 49 -6.41 2.15 -3.84
C GLY A 49 -5.32 2.91 -4.61
N ILE A 50 -5.64 4.15 -4.97
CA ILE A 50 -4.73 5.08 -5.66
C ILE A 50 -3.94 5.90 -4.62
N PHE A 51 -2.63 6.04 -4.80
CA PHE A 51 -1.74 6.82 -3.92
C PHE A 51 -1.02 7.89 -4.74
N ASP A 52 -1.70 9.00 -5.03
CA ASP A 52 -1.24 10.03 -5.96
C ASP A 52 -1.30 11.45 -5.39
N LYS A 53 -1.78 11.61 -4.15
CA LYS A 53 -1.92 12.90 -3.49
C LYS A 53 -1.15 12.97 -2.19
N GLU A 54 -0.79 14.20 -1.86
CA GLU A 54 -0.44 14.61 -0.52
C GLU A 54 -1.72 14.75 0.31
N ILE A 55 -1.71 14.21 1.52
CA ILE A 55 -2.82 14.33 2.47
C ILE A 55 -2.38 15.05 3.74
N GLN A 56 -3.32 15.75 4.34
CA GLN A 56 -3.12 16.35 5.64
C GLN A 56 -3.23 15.28 6.72
N VAL A 57 -2.11 14.93 7.34
CA VAL A 57 -2.07 13.94 8.43
C VAL A 57 -2.33 14.58 9.78
N GLU A 58 -1.89 15.83 9.95
CA GLU A 58 -2.13 16.67 11.12
C GLU A 58 -2.29 18.13 10.68
N GLN A 59 -2.80 19.00 11.56
CA GLN A 59 -3.01 20.40 11.22
C GLN A 59 -1.68 21.07 10.80
N GLY A 60 -1.60 21.46 9.52
CA GLY A 60 -0.40 22.04 8.92
C GLY A 60 0.70 21.04 8.52
N ILE A 61 0.52 19.73 8.73
CA ILE A 61 1.45 18.69 8.30
C ILE A 61 0.84 17.90 7.16
N PHE A 62 1.51 17.95 6.02
CA PHE A 62 1.14 17.22 4.83
C PHE A 62 2.17 16.14 4.53
N LYS A 63 1.69 14.97 4.10
CA LYS A 63 2.53 13.83 3.71
C LYS A 63 1.95 13.17 2.47
N GLU A 64 2.84 12.65 1.63
CA GLU A 64 2.45 11.82 0.49
C GLU A 64 1.65 10.61 1.00
N SER A 65 0.51 10.35 0.37
CA SER A 65 -0.24 9.13 0.63
C SER A 65 0.61 7.91 0.27
N GLY A 66 0.55 6.88 1.11
CA GLY A 66 1.42 5.73 0.97
C GLY A 66 1.43 4.83 2.19
N ILE A 67 2.21 3.75 2.08
CA ILE A 67 2.39 2.76 3.15
C ILE A 67 3.87 2.62 3.46
N TYR A 68 4.24 2.89 4.71
CA TYR A 68 5.62 2.98 5.14
C TYR A 68 5.85 2.12 6.38
N ASN A 69 6.90 1.28 6.36
CA ASN A 69 7.35 0.48 7.52
C ASN A 69 6.20 -0.28 8.22
N SER A 70 5.33 -0.93 7.44
CA SER A 70 4.11 -1.54 7.97
C SER A 70 3.89 -2.96 7.48
N HIS A 71 3.08 -3.72 8.20
CA HIS A 71 2.65 -5.06 7.77
C HIS A 71 1.13 -5.07 7.56
N LEU A 72 0.69 -5.40 6.35
CA LEU A 72 -0.71 -5.57 6.00
C LEU A 72 -1.03 -7.05 5.78
N SER A 73 -2.15 -7.53 6.35
CA SER A 73 -2.66 -8.89 6.15
C SER A 73 -4.16 -8.89 5.86
N ASP A 74 -4.57 -9.38 4.70
CA ASP A 74 -6.00 -9.49 4.35
C ASP A 74 -6.78 -8.16 4.51
N CYS A 75 -6.19 -7.06 4.04
CA CYS A 75 -6.73 -5.71 4.20
C CYS A 75 -7.17 -5.08 2.87
N THR A 76 -8.18 -4.22 2.93
CA THR A 76 -8.50 -3.26 1.86
C THR A 76 -8.02 -1.88 2.29
N VAL A 77 -7.26 -1.20 1.45
CA VAL A 77 -6.82 0.18 1.64
C VAL A 77 -7.40 1.03 0.54
N GLY A 78 -8.07 2.11 0.91
CA GLY A 78 -8.72 3.06 0.03
C GLY A 78 -7.73 3.99 -0.68
N ASP A 79 -8.28 4.98 -1.37
CA ASP A 79 -7.49 5.96 -2.10
C ASP A 79 -6.87 6.98 -1.14
N ASN A 80 -5.61 7.34 -1.38
CA ASN A 80 -4.88 8.40 -0.71
C ASN A 80 -4.79 8.25 0.82
N VAL A 81 -4.66 7.01 1.30
CA VAL A 81 -4.45 6.72 2.72
C VAL A 81 -2.97 6.88 3.09
N PHE A 82 -2.68 7.35 4.30
CA PHE A 82 -1.34 7.36 4.88
C PHE A 82 -1.25 6.34 6.01
N ILE A 83 -0.41 5.32 5.85
CA ILE A 83 -0.10 4.33 6.89
C ILE A 83 1.40 4.37 7.11
N SER A 84 1.85 4.65 8.33
CA SER A 84 3.28 4.65 8.65
C SER A 84 3.55 4.03 10.01
N ASN A 85 4.57 3.18 10.09
CA ASN A 85 5.04 2.53 11.32
C ASN A 85 3.92 1.74 12.04
N ALA A 86 2.99 1.15 11.29
CA ALA A 86 1.97 0.27 11.86
C ALA A 86 2.56 -1.13 12.03
N SER A 87 2.61 -1.62 13.27
CA SER A 87 3.20 -2.93 13.59
C SER A 87 2.55 -4.07 12.82
N ALA A 88 1.22 -4.11 12.79
CA ALA A 88 0.43 -4.99 11.94
C ALA A 88 -0.98 -4.42 11.76
N VAL A 89 -1.49 -4.46 10.54
CA VAL A 89 -2.87 -4.15 10.20
C VAL A 89 -3.45 -5.37 9.50
N SER A 90 -4.43 -6.01 10.13
CA SER A 90 -4.96 -7.28 9.66
C SER A 90 -6.48 -7.33 9.71
N ILE A 91 -7.14 -7.74 8.63
CA ILE A 91 -8.62 -7.90 8.57
C ILE A 91 -9.35 -6.56 8.78
N TYR A 92 -8.86 -5.52 8.10
CA TYR A 92 -9.48 -4.19 8.14
C TYR A 92 -9.72 -3.64 6.73
N ASP A 93 -10.84 -2.95 6.58
CA ASP A 93 -11.09 -2.01 5.50
C ASP A 93 -10.73 -0.60 5.98
N ILE A 94 -9.73 -0.01 5.37
CA ILE A 94 -9.17 1.30 5.68
C ILE A 94 -9.50 2.20 4.49
N GLY A 95 -10.22 3.29 4.65
CA GLY A 95 -10.62 4.16 3.53
C GLY A 95 -11.15 5.49 3.97
#